data_AF-A0AAV0G888-F1
#
_entry.id   AF-A0AAV0G888-F1
#
_cell.length_a   1.000
_cell.length_b   1.000
_cell.length_c   1.000
_cell.angle_alpha   90.00
_cell.angle_beta   90.00
_cell.angle_gamma   90.00
#
_symmetry.space_group_name_H-M   'P 1'
#
loop_
_entity.id
_entity.type
_entity.pdbx_description
1 polymer ?
#
loop_
_entity_poly.entity_id
_entity_poly.type
_entity_poly.pdbx_seq_one_letter_code
_entity_poly.pdbx_strand_id
1 'polypeptide(L)'
;MLLPLMGDFHPSLRRSGTGSFLLPLLLLGSFLFLGVCYGDDKTTAHVVGFGECSDCKDYNIQTSHAFSGLRVTVDCKVGNGEMKTRGVGEMDKDGKFHVSLPKEMVMDSGELKEECYAQLHSASSTPCPAHNGIKASKIVAAK
;
A
#
# COMPACT_ATOMS: atom_id res chain seq x y z
N MET A 1 -16.24 2.31 30.40
CA MET A 1 -15.50 3.51 29.98
C MET A 1 -15.95 3.83 28.57
N LEU A 2 -16.60 4.97 28.40
CA LEU A 2 -17.49 5.32 27.29
C LEU A 2 -16.77 5.50 25.93
N LEU A 3 -17.45 5.08 24.86
CA LEU A 3 -17.41 5.71 23.51
C LEU A 3 -18.13 7.07 23.56
N PRO A 4 -17.77 8.05 22.70
CA PRO A 4 -18.53 8.28 21.44
C PRO A 4 -17.60 8.64 20.25
N LEU A 5 -17.82 8.19 19.01
CA LEU A 5 -18.82 8.58 17.99
C LEU A 5 -18.88 10.07 17.60
N MET A 6 -18.45 10.31 16.34
CA MET A 6 -18.89 11.27 15.31
C MET A 6 -19.39 12.67 15.69
N GLY A 7 -18.87 13.67 14.95
CA GLY A 7 -19.47 15.00 14.87
C GLY A 7 -18.97 15.78 13.66
N ASP A 8 -19.69 15.65 12.54
CA ASP A 8 -19.63 16.51 11.37
C ASP A 8 -19.72 18.00 11.75
N PHE A 9 -18.82 18.82 11.20
CA PHE A 9 -18.87 20.28 11.35
C PHE A 9 -19.39 20.92 10.07
N HIS A 10 -20.71 21.10 10.02
CA HIS A 10 -21.40 21.92 9.03
C HIS A 10 -21.51 23.36 9.58
N PRO A 11 -21.00 24.41 8.91
CA PRO A 11 -21.10 25.76 9.44
C PRO A 11 -22.49 26.32 9.17
N SER A 12 -23.38 26.28 10.17
CA SER A 12 -24.56 27.13 10.18
C SER A 12 -24.20 28.50 10.75
N LEU A 13 -24.16 29.48 9.85
CA LEU A 13 -24.12 30.91 10.15
C LEU A 13 -25.31 31.27 11.05
N ARG A 14 -25.06 31.71 12.29
CA ARG A 14 -26.02 32.55 13.03
C ARG A 14 -25.34 33.80 13.56
N ARG A 15 -26.00 34.91 13.23
CA ARG A 15 -25.66 36.31 13.41
C ARG A 15 -26.42 36.83 14.63
N SER A 16 -25.72 37.31 15.64
CA SER A 16 -26.23 38.13 16.77
C SER A 16 -25.00 38.56 17.57
N GLY A 17 -24.67 39.80 17.91
CA GLY A 17 -25.30 41.11 17.83
C GLY A 17 -24.65 41.95 18.94
N THR A 18 -24.14 43.14 18.59
CA THR A 18 -23.83 44.31 19.46
C THR A 18 -22.55 44.33 20.33
N GLY A 19 -21.83 45.48 20.27
CA GLY A 19 -20.78 45.94 21.21
C GLY A 19 -19.34 45.78 20.69
N SER A 20 -18.83 46.66 19.82
CA SER A 20 -18.16 47.95 20.12
C SER A 20 -17.03 47.86 21.17
N PHE A 21 -15.86 48.36 20.77
CA PHE A 21 -14.57 48.39 21.48
C PHE A 21 -13.84 47.04 21.54
N LEU A 22 -12.86 46.86 20.65
CA LEU A 22 -11.59 46.09 20.80
C LEU A 22 -10.88 45.90 19.43
N LEU A 23 -11.08 46.83 18.49
CA LEU A 23 -10.63 46.69 17.10
C LEU A 23 -9.13 46.94 16.78
N PRO A 24 -8.22 47.40 17.67
CA PRO A 24 -6.81 47.51 17.27
C PRO A 24 -5.92 46.36 17.80
N LEU A 25 -6.43 45.42 18.60
CA LEU A 25 -5.63 44.29 19.13
C LEU A 25 -5.71 43.02 18.26
N LEU A 26 -6.45 43.07 17.15
CA LEU A 26 -6.66 41.94 16.24
C LEU A 26 -5.64 41.85 15.09
N LEU A 27 -4.73 42.83 14.96
CA LEU A 27 -3.81 42.93 13.82
C LEU A 27 -2.37 42.47 14.11
N LEU A 28 -1.99 42.15 15.36
CA LEU A 28 -0.63 41.70 15.70
C LEU A 28 -0.50 40.20 16.02
N GLY A 29 -1.57 39.41 15.87
CA GLY A 29 -1.60 37.99 16.23
C GLY A 29 -1.50 37.01 15.06
N SER A 30 -1.23 37.45 13.82
CA SER A 30 -1.32 36.61 12.62
C SER A 30 0.04 36.04 12.13
N PHE A 31 1.03 35.87 13.02
CA PHE A 31 2.35 35.34 12.67
C PHE A 31 2.66 34.02 13.37
N LEU A 32 1.80 33.01 13.25
CA LEU A 32 2.09 31.59 13.57
C LEU A 32 0.94 30.79 12.92
N PHE A 33 1.09 29.87 11.98
CA PHE A 33 2.14 28.89 11.72
C PHE A 33 2.15 28.61 10.20
N LEU A 34 3.25 28.86 9.50
CA LEU A 34 3.52 28.09 8.29
C LEU A 34 4.01 26.72 8.76
N GLY A 35 3.07 25.84 9.09
CA GLY A 35 3.37 24.42 9.22
C GLY A 35 3.93 23.96 7.89
N VAL A 36 5.24 23.76 7.83
CA VAL A 36 5.88 23.09 6.69
C VAL A 36 5.36 21.65 6.73
N CYS A 37 4.31 21.37 5.96
CA CYS A 37 3.93 20.00 5.65
C CYS A 37 5.09 19.40 4.86
N TYR A 38 6.05 18.80 5.56
CA TYR A 38 7.03 17.92 4.94
C TYR A 38 6.26 16.66 4.55
N GLY A 39 5.65 16.70 3.36
CA GLY A 39 5.22 15.51 2.66
C GLY A 39 6.48 14.70 2.41
N ASP A 40 6.71 13.69 3.24
CA ASP A 40 7.74 12.70 3.05
C ASP A 40 7.32 11.82 1.85
N ASP A 41 7.35 12.41 0.65
CA ASP A 41 7.24 11.75 -0.65
C ASP A 41 8.49 10.88 -0.87
N LYS A 42 8.88 10.05 0.12
CA LYS A 42 9.85 9.01 -0.19
C LYS A 42 9.12 8.01 -1.07
N THR A 43 9.67 7.82 -2.25
CA THR A 43 9.29 6.86 -3.28
C THR A 43 9.05 5.47 -2.68
N THR A 44 7.78 5.12 -2.47
CA THR A 44 7.38 3.72 -2.28
C THR A 44 7.41 3.04 -3.63
N ALA A 45 8.28 2.05 -3.78
CA ALA A 45 8.25 1.19 -4.95
C ALA A 45 7.11 0.19 -4.84
N HIS A 46 6.46 -0.07 -5.96
CA HIS A 46 5.37 -1.02 -6.05
C HIS A 46 5.77 -2.17 -6.97
N VAL A 47 5.59 -3.39 -6.50
CA VAL A 47 5.62 -4.58 -7.35
C VAL A 47 4.23 -4.76 -7.91
N VAL A 48 4.13 -4.82 -9.24
CA VAL A 48 2.87 -5.03 -9.96
C VAL A 48 2.98 -6.31 -10.77
N GLY A 49 1.90 -7.06 -10.81
CA GLY A 49 1.83 -8.28 -11.60
C GLY A 49 0.41 -8.77 -11.78
N PHE A 50 0.25 -9.84 -12.54
CA PHE A 50 -1.01 -10.52 -12.75
C PHE A 50 -0.80 -12.03 -12.66
N GLY A 51 -1.76 -12.74 -12.09
CA GLY A 51 -1.83 -14.18 -12.11
C GLY A 51 -2.83 -14.66 -13.14
N GLU A 52 -2.55 -15.82 -13.72
CA GLU A 52 -3.42 -16.48 -14.68
C GLU A 52 -3.93 -17.80 -14.11
N CYS A 53 -5.15 -18.16 -14.48
CA CYS A 53 -5.73 -19.46 -14.17
C CYS A 53 -5.80 -20.27 -15.46
N SER A 54 -4.91 -21.25 -15.61
CA SER A 54 -4.77 -22.05 -16.84
C SER A 54 -6.02 -22.87 -17.15
N ASP A 55 -6.69 -23.38 -16.11
CA ASP A 55 -7.74 -24.39 -16.27
C ASP A 55 -9.15 -23.81 -16.02
N CYS A 56 -9.26 -22.53 -15.69
CA CYS A 56 -10.55 -21.91 -15.37
C CYS A 56 -11.55 -22.02 -16.52
N LYS A 57 -11.06 -21.94 -17.76
CA LYS A 57 -11.89 -22.09 -18.96
C LYS A 57 -12.43 -23.51 -19.11
N ASP A 58 -11.61 -24.52 -18.84
CA ASP A 58 -11.97 -25.93 -19.02
C ASP A 58 -13.02 -26.37 -17.99
N TYR A 59 -12.98 -25.78 -16.80
CA TYR A 59 -13.91 -26.09 -15.71
C TYR A 59 -15.03 -25.05 -15.50
N ASN A 60 -15.19 -24.08 -16.41
CA ASN A 60 -16.17 -22.98 -16.30
C ASN A 60 -16.09 -22.21 -14.96
N ILE A 61 -14.89 -22.03 -14.44
CA ILE A 61 -14.63 -21.29 -13.20
C ILE A 61 -14.52 -19.80 -13.52
N GLN A 62 -15.24 -18.97 -12.77
CA GLN A 62 -15.07 -17.51 -12.85
C GLN A 62 -13.72 -17.11 -12.24
N THR A 63 -12.98 -16.25 -12.95
CA THR A 63 -11.66 -15.76 -12.50
C THR A 63 -11.72 -15.11 -11.11
N SER A 64 -12.81 -14.39 -10.82
CA SER A 64 -13.07 -13.78 -9.51
C SER A 64 -13.09 -14.80 -8.36
N HIS A 65 -13.56 -16.02 -8.61
CA HIS A 65 -13.54 -17.10 -7.62
C HIS A 65 -12.17 -17.77 -7.53
N ALA A 66 -11.47 -17.92 -8.67
CA ALA A 66 -10.16 -18.55 -8.72
C ALA A 66 -9.11 -17.78 -7.88
N PHE A 67 -9.17 -16.45 -7.89
CA PHE A 67 -8.22 -15.61 -7.15
C PHE A 67 -8.69 -15.24 -5.74
N SER A 68 -9.92 -15.60 -5.35
CA SER A 68 -10.49 -15.21 -4.07
C SER A 68 -9.66 -15.75 -2.89
N GLY A 69 -9.21 -14.84 -2.03
CA GLY A 69 -8.41 -15.15 -0.86
C GLY A 69 -6.93 -15.47 -1.15
N LEU A 70 -6.51 -15.53 -2.42
CA LEU A 70 -5.10 -15.70 -2.77
C LEU A 70 -4.30 -14.45 -2.43
N ARG A 71 -3.05 -14.66 -2.01
CA ARG A 71 -2.13 -13.60 -1.61
C ARG A 71 -0.79 -13.77 -2.29
N VAL A 72 -0.10 -12.67 -2.52
CA VAL A 72 1.26 -12.64 -3.04
C VAL A 72 2.15 -12.02 -1.97
N THR A 73 3.22 -12.71 -1.59
CA THR A 73 4.31 -12.14 -0.81
C THR A 73 5.45 -11.76 -1.73
N VAL A 74 6.18 -10.72 -1.36
CA VAL A 74 7.49 -10.40 -1.96
C VAL A 74 8.55 -10.81 -0.97
N ASP A 75 9.26 -11.88 -1.29
CA ASP A 75 10.29 -12.45 -0.44
C ASP A 75 11.66 -12.14 -1.04
N CYS A 76 12.51 -11.48 -0.25
CA CYS A 76 13.83 -11.06 -0.68
C CYS A 76 14.92 -11.83 0.06
N LYS A 77 15.96 -12.20 -0.69
CA LYS A 77 17.14 -12.86 -0.17
C LYS A 77 18.03 -11.84 0.53
N VAL A 78 18.17 -11.98 1.83
CA VAL A 78 19.07 -11.15 2.65
C VAL A 78 20.51 -11.70 2.64
N GLY A 79 21.47 -10.94 3.15
CA GLY A 79 22.90 -11.24 3.04
C GLY A 79 23.37 -12.60 3.59
N ASN A 80 22.63 -13.21 4.52
CA ASN A 80 22.90 -14.56 5.04
C ASN A 80 22.30 -15.68 4.15
N GLY A 81 21.63 -15.33 3.05
CA GLY A 81 20.96 -16.26 2.14
C GLY A 81 19.54 -16.66 2.55
N GLU A 82 19.05 -16.20 3.70
CA GLU A 82 17.68 -16.40 4.17
C GLU A 82 16.69 -15.59 3.33
N MET A 83 15.46 -16.09 3.18
CA MET A 83 14.36 -15.35 2.56
C MET A 83 13.57 -14.61 3.63
N LYS A 84 13.35 -13.31 3.43
CA LYS A 84 12.50 -12.48 4.30
C LYS A 84 11.40 -11.80 3.49
N THR A 85 10.18 -11.90 3.99
CA THR A 85 9.04 -11.18 3.42
C THR A 85 9.19 -9.70 3.63
N ARG A 86 9.18 -8.95 2.53
CA ARG A 86 9.27 -7.48 2.50
C ARG A 86 7.93 -6.80 2.26
N GLY A 87 6.97 -7.53 1.70
CA GLY A 87 5.63 -7.00 1.46
C GLY A 87 4.64 -8.12 1.18
N VAL A 88 3.36 -7.79 1.34
CA VAL A 88 2.22 -8.68 1.06
C VAL A 88 1.20 -7.88 0.27
N GLY A 89 0.60 -8.51 -0.73
CA GLY A 89 -0.52 -7.98 -1.49
C GLY A 89 -1.56 -9.06 -1.74
N GLU A 90 -2.79 -8.63 -2.00
CA GLU A 90 -3.88 -9.51 -2.37
C GLU A 90 -4.12 -9.43 -3.88
N MET A 91 -4.63 -10.52 -4.45
CA MET A 91 -5.04 -10.53 -5.85
C MET A 91 -6.45 -9.96 -5.98
N ASP A 92 -6.68 -9.13 -6.98
CA ASP A 92 -8.02 -8.68 -7.33
C ASP A 92 -8.79 -9.74 -8.14
N LYS A 93 -10.04 -9.43 -8.46
CA LYS A 93 -10.95 -10.27 -9.25
C LYS A 93 -10.45 -10.58 -10.67
N ASP A 94 -9.55 -9.76 -11.20
CA ASP A 94 -8.95 -9.91 -12.52
C ASP A 94 -7.58 -10.61 -12.44
N GLY A 95 -7.15 -10.98 -11.23
CA GLY A 95 -5.86 -11.63 -10.96
C GLY A 95 -4.70 -10.66 -10.82
N LYS A 96 -4.93 -9.34 -10.79
CA LYS A 96 -3.86 -8.34 -10.63
C LYS A 96 -3.49 -8.18 -9.16
N PHE A 97 -2.24 -7.88 -8.89
CA PHE A 97 -1.79 -7.57 -7.53
C PHE A 97 -0.84 -6.38 -7.51
N HIS A 98 -0.84 -5.70 -6.37
CA HIS A 98 0.06 -4.61 -6.06
C HIS A 98 0.67 -4.85 -4.68
N VAL A 99 2.00 -4.84 -4.57
CA VAL A 99 2.71 -4.94 -3.28
C VAL A 99 3.56 -3.70 -3.08
N SER A 100 3.28 -2.94 -2.04
CA SER A 100 4.14 -1.83 -1.63
C SER A 100 5.38 -2.36 -0.92
N LEU A 101 6.56 -1.91 -1.35
CA LEU A 101 7.82 -2.24 -0.70
C LEU A 101 8.29 -1.10 0.22
N PRO A 102 9.03 -1.43 1.30
CA PRO A 102 9.73 -0.44 2.08
C PRO A 102 10.66 0.40 1.20
N LYS A 103 10.76 1.69 1.50
CA LYS A 103 11.54 2.69 0.75
C LYS A 103 13.02 2.30 0.67
N GLU A 104 13.50 1.59 1.69
CA GLU A 104 14.88 1.15 1.80
C GLU A 104 15.21 -0.02 0.86
N MET A 105 14.23 -0.62 0.18
CA MET A 105 14.45 -1.75 -0.74
C MET A 105 14.88 -1.34 -2.14
N VAL A 106 14.76 -0.07 -2.48
CA VAL A 106 15.16 0.47 -3.78
C VAL A 106 16.34 1.40 -3.61
N MET A 107 17.34 1.25 -4.48
CA MET A 107 18.48 2.15 -4.57
C MET A 107 18.07 3.46 -5.25
N ASP A 108 18.86 4.51 -5.07
CA ASP A 108 18.64 5.78 -5.77
C ASP A 108 18.72 5.64 -7.31
N SER A 109 19.38 4.57 -7.80
CA SER A 109 19.42 4.18 -9.21
C SER A 109 18.10 3.60 -9.75
N GLY A 110 17.13 3.29 -8.89
CA GLY A 110 15.89 2.60 -9.23
C GLY A 110 15.96 1.07 -9.19
N GLU A 111 17.13 0.50 -8.90
CA GLU A 111 17.32 -0.95 -8.79
C GLU A 111 16.98 -1.49 -7.39
N LEU A 112 16.61 -2.78 -7.29
CA LEU A 112 16.38 -3.44 -6.00
C LEU A 112 17.69 -3.72 -5.28
N LYS A 113 17.73 -3.46 -3.96
CA LYS A 113 18.91 -3.74 -3.11
C LYS A 113 19.16 -5.22 -2.85
N GLU A 114 18.10 -6.02 -2.92
CA GLU A 114 18.10 -7.44 -2.62
C GLU A 114 17.50 -8.21 -3.80
N GLU A 115 17.85 -9.49 -3.93
CA GLU A 115 17.17 -10.36 -4.90
C GLU A 115 15.79 -10.73 -4.36
N CYS A 116 14.75 -10.17 -4.96
CA CYS A 116 13.37 -10.38 -4.55
C CYS A 116 12.60 -11.27 -5.53
N TYR A 117 11.64 -12.03 -4.99
CA TYR A 117 10.81 -12.96 -5.72
C TYR A 117 9.36 -12.82 -5.27
N ALA A 118 8.42 -13.00 -6.20
CA ALA A 118 7.00 -13.07 -5.88
C ALA A 118 6.62 -14.52 -5.53
N GLN A 119 5.99 -14.73 -4.39
CA GLN A 119 5.51 -16.05 -3.97
C GLN A 119 4.00 -16.01 -3.79
N LEU A 120 3.30 -16.89 -4.50
CA LEU A 120 1.86 -17.05 -4.36
C LEU A 120 1.53 -17.89 -3.12
N HIS A 121 0.51 -17.48 -2.39
CA HIS A 121 -0.06 -18.19 -1.25
C HIS A 121 -1.53 -18.48 -1.51
N SER A 122 -1.95 -19.67 -1.12
CA SER A 122 -3.35 -20.11 -1.10
C SER A 122 -4.19 -19.29 -0.10
N ALA A 123 -5.51 -19.46 -0.13
CA ALA A 123 -6.43 -18.80 0.81
C ALA A 123 -6.15 -19.14 2.28
N SER A 124 -5.49 -20.26 2.57
CA SER A 124 -5.02 -20.62 3.91
C SER A 124 -3.65 -19.99 4.27
N SER A 125 -3.14 -19.07 3.44
CA SER A 125 -1.81 -18.46 3.54
C SER A 125 -0.65 -19.46 3.44
N THR A 126 -0.87 -20.65 2.89
CA THR A 126 0.20 -21.62 2.62
C THR A 126 0.85 -21.33 1.26
N PRO A 127 2.19 -21.30 1.14
CA PRO A 127 2.86 -21.10 -0.14
C PRO A 127 2.42 -22.13 -1.18
N CYS A 128 2.07 -21.66 -2.37
CA CYS A 128 1.76 -22.53 -3.49
C CYS A 128 3.06 -23.15 -4.06
N PRO A 129 3.05 -24.43 -4.46
CA PRO A 129 4.19 -25.05 -5.12
C PRO A 129 4.51 -24.35 -6.44
N ALA A 130 5.77 -23.98 -6.65
CA ALA A 130 6.24 -23.42 -7.91
C ALA A 130 6.88 -24.51 -8.79
N HIS A 131 6.33 -24.74 -9.98
CA HIS A 131 6.82 -25.79 -10.90
C HIS A 131 8.31 -25.65 -11.27
N ASN A 132 8.83 -24.41 -11.33
CA ASN A 132 10.24 -24.11 -11.61
C ASN A 132 10.97 -23.53 -10.39
N GLY A 133 10.39 -23.72 -9.19
CA GLY A 133 10.81 -23.07 -7.96
C GLY A 133 10.58 -21.54 -7.97
N ILE A 134 10.92 -20.90 -6.86
CA ILE A 134 10.73 -19.45 -6.66
C ILE A 134 11.62 -18.59 -7.57
N LYS A 135 12.66 -19.17 -8.19
CA LYS A 135 13.56 -18.42 -9.07
C LYS A 135 12.87 -17.90 -10.34
N ALA A 136 11.79 -18.57 -10.78
CA ALA A 136 11.02 -18.17 -11.95
C ALA A 136 10.24 -16.86 -11.74
N SER A 137 9.99 -16.47 -10.50
CA SER A 137 9.25 -15.26 -10.14
C SER A 137 10.16 -14.14 -9.64
N LYS A 138 11.41 -14.07 -10.13
CA LYS A 138 12.35 -12.99 -9.81
C LYS A 138 11.77 -11.64 -10.26
N ILE A 139 11.76 -10.68 -9.35
CA ILE A 139 11.29 -9.32 -9.60
C ILE A 139 12.44 -8.49 -10.14
N VAL A 140 12.14 -7.69 -11.16
CA VAL A 140 13.08 -6.73 -11.76
C VAL A 140 12.48 -5.33 -11.72
N ALA A 141 13.33 -4.32 -11.62
CA ALA A 141 12.89 -2.93 -11.71
C ALA A 141 12.39 -2.63 -13.13
N ALA A 142 11.22 -2.00 -13.24
CA ALA A 142 10.76 -1.43 -14.50
C ALA A 142 11.57 -0.17 -14.81
N LYS A 143 12.01 -0.02 -16.06
CA LYS A 143 12.82 1.10 -16.54
C LYS A 143 11.97 2.09 -17.34
#